data_AF-A0A150GSP2-F1
#
_entry.id   AF-A0A150GSP2-F1
#
_cell.length_a   1.000
_cell.length_b   1.000
_cell.length_c   1.000
_cell.angle_alpha   90.00
_cell.angle_beta   90.00
_cell.angle_gamma   90.00
#
_symmetry.space_group_name_H-M   'P 1'
#
loop_
_entity.id
_entity.type
_entity.pdbx_description
1 polymer ?
#
loop_
_entity_poly.entity_id
_entity_poly.type
_entity_poly.pdbx_seq_one_letter_code
_entity_poly.pdbx_strand_id
1 'polypeptide(L)'
;MLIPRIIHQTYRTRQLPPALRTVVQTWTRVNGPTWQTRFYDDGACIDFVRREFPEYLDAYLSLPKDVERSDFFRYMVILRFGGVYADIDVELRQPLDNVIGPTDTLVVGWEAEVATDAEAFKRHFVRKRQVLQWFFAAAPGHPVLRAACEHIARNVRRTFSNNTNRDTLERTGPGMWTDTVLRHAAAHPPTLANDPWKVRILPRVAFGVHPAGIDGLTTDAREIVVMHHFLGSWKKRGGWHKRRTVLQILAGALAAALQRRAQVAVAEEPITPSVLPLFPVSAAFNPPFTIMTHLIGQGDMQSGSDVSAVLTSWGTWQPAMSRPSRKPLAVEALVGSLGPPEQGAVLVDVSAGPGFFSLAAAARGHEVVAFESSARSIEAFSTSVVYNGFQDRVRLYNVSLGAQASTLCLQRSEPAGAPTEMVNDAAAAATRRGYGDPALHALPPSDCATVTVRQTLAHMLMGGAEAEAAGSSSGPTHSTSSATAASPAFLAGVAGSEATASAATAGGSDVAARRVNATTGSWQLALPFRVGALRLSAHGWEGWVLDGAQPWLDRHRPGVVLLEYSPALVARSGYPGGGMRLLQRLYDLGYVHVAHAGYVCDERWFNISRALRAGGTALGELAASQQAADGDVVA
;
A
#
# COMPACT_ATOMS: atom_id res chain seq x y z
N MET A 1 19.03 18.95 10.54
CA MET A 1 17.66 18.40 10.56
C MET A 1 16.69 19.55 10.68
N LEU A 2 15.63 19.56 9.89
CA LEU A 2 14.58 20.60 9.96
C LEU A 2 13.66 20.43 11.17
N ILE A 3 13.43 19.18 11.60
CA ILE A 3 12.76 18.86 12.87
C ILE A 3 13.81 18.86 13.99
N PRO A 4 13.72 19.76 14.99
CA PRO A 4 14.64 19.80 16.12
C PRO A 4 14.55 18.54 17.00
N ARG A 5 15.66 18.14 17.62
CA ARG A 5 15.71 16.99 18.54
C ARG A 5 15.16 17.34 19.94
N ILE A 6 13.89 17.73 19.99
CA ILE A 6 13.18 18.11 21.21
C ILE A 6 11.92 17.25 21.33
N ILE A 7 11.70 16.66 22.49
CA ILE A 7 10.50 15.89 22.82
C ILE A 7 9.67 16.68 23.81
N HIS A 8 8.40 16.92 23.50
CA HIS A 8 7.44 17.63 24.32
C HIS A 8 6.40 16.65 24.85
N GLN A 9 6.27 16.58 26.18
CA GLN A 9 5.24 15.80 26.85
C GLN A 9 4.54 16.65 27.91
N THR A 10 3.25 16.43 28.10
CA THR A 10 2.44 17.14 29.11
C THR A 10 1.67 16.17 29.99
N TYR A 11 1.53 16.52 31.27
CA TYR A 11 0.65 15.83 32.21
C TYR A 11 0.27 16.78 33.34
N ARG A 12 -0.90 16.59 33.95
CA ARG A 12 -1.48 17.52 34.94
C ARG A 12 -0.53 18.06 36.02
N THR A 13 0.43 17.25 36.47
CA THR A 13 1.42 17.61 37.49
C THR A 13 2.78 16.99 37.16
N ARG A 14 3.86 17.48 37.77
CA ARG A 14 5.20 16.86 37.65
C ARG A 14 5.34 15.52 38.37
N GLN A 15 4.36 15.15 39.20
CA GLN A 15 4.39 13.89 39.95
C GLN A 15 3.67 12.80 39.16
N LEU A 16 4.44 12.08 38.34
CA LEU A 16 3.91 10.99 37.51
C LEU A 16 3.69 9.72 38.35
N PRO A 17 2.57 8.98 38.16
CA PRO A 17 2.41 7.63 38.66
C PRO A 17 3.56 6.69 38.22
N PRO A 18 3.91 5.66 39.02
CA PRO A 18 5.02 4.75 38.69
C PRO A 18 4.94 4.14 37.29
N ALA A 19 3.75 3.71 36.86
CA ALA A 19 3.55 3.13 35.53
C ALA A 19 3.89 4.13 34.40
N LEU A 20 3.48 5.40 34.53
CA LEU A 20 3.81 6.43 33.54
C LEU A 20 5.30 6.80 33.55
N ARG A 21 5.97 6.75 34.70
CA ARG A 21 7.43 6.98 34.75
C ARG A 21 8.20 5.95 33.91
N THR A 22 7.82 4.68 33.97
CA THR A 22 8.44 3.62 33.16
C THR A 22 8.28 3.89 31.66
N VAL A 23 7.10 4.36 31.24
CA VAL A 23 6.80 4.71 29.85
C VAL A 23 7.61 5.94 29.42
N VAL A 24 7.60 7.02 30.21
CA VAL A 24 8.34 8.26 29.92
C VAL A 24 9.87 8.03 29.84
N GLN A 25 10.42 7.16 30.69
CA GLN A 25 11.85 6.83 30.67
C GLN A 25 12.31 6.20 29.35
N THR A 26 11.40 5.62 28.56
CA THR A 26 11.74 5.04 27.24
C THR A 26 12.29 6.09 26.29
N TRP A 27 11.81 7.33 26.34
CA TRP A 27 12.21 8.42 25.45
C TRP A 27 13.69 8.77 25.58
N THR A 28 14.20 8.80 26.81
CA THR A 28 15.63 9.03 27.07
C THR A 28 16.45 7.77 26.82
N ARG A 29 15.97 6.61 27.26
CA ARG A 29 16.69 5.33 27.14
C ARG A 29 16.92 4.92 25.69
N VAL A 30 15.93 5.12 24.82
CA VAL A 30 15.97 4.65 23.42
C VAL A 30 16.64 5.66 22.49
N ASN A 31 16.40 6.97 22.65
CA ASN A 31 17.04 7.99 21.81
C ASN A 31 18.46 8.36 22.26
N GLY A 32 18.79 8.17 23.55
CA GLY A 32 20.04 8.66 24.13
C GLY A 32 20.04 10.19 24.36
N PRO A 33 21.22 10.77 24.64
CA PRO A 33 21.35 12.16 25.09
C PRO A 33 21.19 13.23 24.00
N THR A 34 21.13 12.83 22.73
CA THR A 34 21.00 13.77 21.59
C THR A 34 19.60 14.38 21.49
N TRP A 35 18.61 13.80 22.17
CA TRP A 35 17.24 14.27 22.23
C TRP A 35 16.94 14.89 23.60
N GLN A 36 16.47 16.15 23.59
CA GLN A 36 16.09 16.85 24.81
C GLN A 36 14.61 16.65 25.13
N THR A 37 14.30 16.07 26.29
CA THR A 37 12.92 15.99 26.78
C THR A 37 12.53 17.25 27.55
N ARG A 38 11.36 17.81 27.22
CA ARG A 38 10.72 18.93 27.92
C ARG A 38 9.34 18.48 28.43
N PHE A 39 9.14 18.66 29.73
CA PHE A 39 7.91 18.30 30.41
C PHE A 39 7.13 19.55 30.83
N TYR A 40 5.82 19.52 30.66
CA TYR A 40 4.91 20.62 30.97
C TYR A 40 3.80 20.10 31.89
N ASP A 41 3.60 20.76 33.03
CA ASP A 41 2.37 20.62 33.82
C ASP A 41 1.30 21.63 33.37
N ASP A 42 0.08 21.54 33.90
CA ASP A 42 -1.04 22.40 33.48
C ASP A 42 -0.69 23.89 33.61
N GLY A 43 0.01 24.27 34.69
CA GLY A 43 0.49 25.63 34.92
C GLY A 43 1.49 26.06 33.85
N ALA A 44 2.49 25.23 33.57
CA ALA A 44 3.48 25.47 32.53
C ALA A 44 2.85 25.56 31.13
N CYS A 45 1.77 24.81 30.86
CA CYS A 45 1.03 24.91 29.60
C CYS A 45 0.36 26.28 29.47
N ILE A 46 -0.34 26.74 30.52
CA ILE A 46 -1.01 28.05 30.53
C ILE A 46 0.01 29.19 30.39
N ASP A 47 1.12 29.12 31.14
CA ASP A 47 2.17 30.14 31.08
C ASP A 47 2.86 30.18 29.72
N PHE A 48 3.03 29.02 29.07
CA PHE A 48 3.51 28.94 27.70
C PHE A 48 2.54 29.63 26.73
N VAL A 49 1.24 29.34 26.79
CA VAL A 49 0.25 29.95 25.90
C VAL A 49 0.20 31.46 26.11
N ARG A 50 0.15 31.93 27.38
CA ARG A 50 0.15 33.36 27.70
C ARG A 50 1.35 34.10 27.11
N ARG A 51 2.53 33.46 27.10
CA ARG A 51 3.78 34.08 26.65
C ARG A 51 4.00 33.99 25.14
N GLU A 52 3.77 32.82 24.54
CA GLU A 52 4.15 32.57 23.14
C GLU A 52 2.99 32.75 22.15
N PHE A 53 1.74 32.65 22.61
CA PHE A 53 0.53 32.78 21.79
C PHE A 53 -0.59 33.52 22.54
N PRO A 54 -0.36 34.76 23.00
CA PRO A 54 -1.39 35.54 23.71
C PRO A 54 -2.70 35.67 22.91
N GLU A 55 -2.64 35.64 21.57
CA GLU A 55 -3.79 35.65 20.67
C GLU A 55 -4.70 34.42 20.80
N TYR A 56 -4.20 33.30 21.35
CA TYR A 56 -4.96 32.07 21.56
C TYR A 56 -5.34 31.84 23.03
N LEU A 57 -4.93 32.71 23.95
CA LEU A 57 -5.16 32.50 25.38
C LEU A 57 -6.65 32.41 25.73
N ASP A 58 -7.47 33.30 25.20
CA ASP A 58 -8.92 33.30 25.48
C ASP A 58 -9.59 32.05 24.94
N ALA A 59 -9.22 31.61 23.73
CA ALA A 59 -9.70 30.37 23.16
C ALA A 59 -9.27 29.16 23.99
N TYR A 60 -8.00 29.11 24.41
CA TYR A 60 -7.45 28.04 25.24
C TYR A 60 -8.18 27.92 26.59
N LEU A 61 -8.43 29.04 27.27
CA LEU A 61 -9.15 29.09 28.55
C LEU A 61 -10.65 28.77 28.38
N SER A 62 -11.23 29.06 27.21
CA SER A 62 -12.64 28.80 26.91
C SER A 62 -12.94 27.34 26.55
N LEU A 63 -11.94 26.49 26.32
CA LEU A 63 -12.17 25.08 26.01
C LEU A 63 -12.80 24.34 27.21
N PRO A 64 -13.88 23.56 27.01
CA PRO A 64 -14.62 22.95 28.11
C PRO A 64 -13.91 21.81 28.82
N LYS A 65 -12.92 21.17 28.18
CA LYS A 65 -12.26 19.95 28.69
C LYS A 65 -10.74 20.10 28.74
N ASP A 66 -10.11 19.47 29.74
CA ASP A 66 -8.65 19.43 29.86
C ASP A 66 -7.99 18.73 28.67
N VAL A 67 -8.63 17.70 28.11
CA VAL A 67 -8.12 17.03 26.89
C VAL A 67 -8.08 17.98 25.70
N GLU A 68 -9.08 18.86 25.55
CA GLU A 68 -9.10 19.85 24.47
C GLU A 68 -7.99 20.89 24.65
N ARG A 69 -7.69 21.28 25.90
CA ARG A 69 -6.52 22.12 26.22
C ARG A 69 -5.21 21.44 25.87
N SER A 70 -5.04 20.16 26.23
CA SER A 70 -3.85 19.37 25.86
C SER A 70 -3.70 19.22 24.34
N ASP A 71 -4.81 19.01 23.63
CA ASP A 71 -4.85 19.00 22.16
C ASP A 71 -4.47 20.35 21.55
N PHE A 72 -4.88 21.48 22.13
CA PHE A 72 -4.47 22.77 21.60
C PHE A 72 -2.98 23.04 21.91
N PHE A 73 -2.54 22.72 23.13
CA PHE A 73 -1.15 22.89 23.56
C PHE A 73 -0.16 22.13 22.68
N ARG A 74 -0.46 20.87 22.33
CA ARG A 74 0.46 20.06 21.48
C ARG A 74 0.72 20.69 20.11
N TYR A 75 -0.29 21.33 19.51
CA TYR A 75 -0.08 22.01 18.24
C TYR A 75 0.75 23.27 18.41
N MET A 76 0.45 24.08 19.43
CA MET A 76 1.18 25.33 19.69
C MET A 76 2.64 25.11 20.06
N VAL A 77 2.94 24.11 20.90
CA VAL A 77 4.33 23.85 21.34
C VAL A 77 5.21 23.41 20.18
N ILE A 78 4.68 22.56 19.29
CA ILE A 78 5.41 22.14 18.09
C ILE A 78 5.42 23.26 17.03
N LEU A 79 4.36 24.06 16.92
CA LEU A 79 4.36 25.22 16.02
C LEU A 79 5.49 26.19 16.39
N ARG A 80 5.72 26.39 17.69
CA ARG A 80 6.73 27.34 18.19
C ARG A 80 8.16 26.79 18.14
N PHE A 81 8.36 25.58 18.68
CA PHE A 81 9.70 25.03 18.88
C PHE A 81 10.07 23.92 17.91
N GLY A 82 9.11 23.40 17.13
CA GLY A 82 9.27 22.17 16.38
C GLY A 82 9.47 20.97 17.29
N GLY A 83 9.99 19.89 16.70
CA GLY A 83 10.35 18.68 17.41
C GLY A 83 9.22 17.67 17.40
N VAL A 84 9.13 16.90 18.47
CA VAL A 84 8.22 15.76 18.62
C VAL A 84 7.28 16.02 19.77
N TYR A 85 5.98 15.87 19.55
CA TYR A 85 5.02 15.75 20.62
C TYR A 85 4.71 14.27 20.86
N ALA A 86 4.58 13.88 22.13
CA ALA A 86 4.10 12.57 22.52
C ALA A 86 3.21 12.67 23.77
N ASP A 87 2.05 12.04 23.76
CA ASP A 87 1.26 11.84 24.97
C ASP A 87 2.07 11.07 26.02
N ILE A 88 1.79 11.32 27.30
CA ILE A 88 2.63 10.86 28.42
C ILE A 88 2.67 9.33 28.56
N ASP A 89 1.66 8.64 28.03
CA ASP A 89 1.47 7.20 28.01
C ASP A 89 1.87 6.56 26.66
N VAL A 90 2.67 7.26 25.87
CA VAL A 90 3.31 6.74 24.66
C VAL A 90 4.70 6.19 24.99
N GLU A 91 4.90 4.91 24.71
CA GLU A 91 6.18 4.21 24.80
C GLU A 91 6.95 4.37 23.50
N LEU A 92 8.23 4.74 23.59
CA LEU A 92 9.16 4.73 22.46
C LEU A 92 9.89 3.38 22.40
N ARG A 93 9.92 2.76 21.22
CA ARG A 93 10.51 1.43 20.98
C ARG A 93 11.67 1.43 19.99
N GLN A 94 11.78 2.47 19.16
CA GLN A 94 12.91 2.67 18.27
C GLN A 94 13.46 4.09 18.35
N PRO A 95 14.77 4.29 18.08
CA PRO A 95 15.33 5.63 17.94
C PRO A 95 14.58 6.43 16.87
N LEU A 96 14.23 7.68 17.19
CA LEU A 96 13.52 8.56 16.27
C LEU A 96 14.33 8.90 15.02
N ASP A 97 15.66 8.93 15.13
CA ASP A 97 16.57 9.19 14.01
C ASP A 97 16.51 8.06 12.94
N ASN A 98 15.94 6.89 13.23
CA ASN A 98 15.69 5.84 12.24
C ASN A 98 14.50 6.15 11.33
N VAL A 99 13.65 7.10 11.74
CA VAL A 99 12.33 7.32 11.17
C VAL A 99 12.17 8.74 10.66
N ILE A 100 12.67 9.72 11.43
CA ILE A 100 12.67 11.14 11.10
C ILE A 100 13.94 11.45 10.31
N GLY A 101 13.77 11.74 9.02
CA GLY A 101 14.83 12.12 8.11
C GLY A 101 15.24 13.59 8.27
N PRO A 102 16.44 13.96 7.80
CA PRO A 102 16.97 15.31 7.97
C PRO A 102 16.17 16.40 7.24
N THR A 103 15.44 16.02 6.18
CA THR A 103 14.62 16.89 5.33
C THR A 103 13.13 16.82 5.64
N ASP A 104 12.71 16.00 6.60
CA ASP A 104 11.30 15.92 6.98
C ASP A 104 10.85 17.24 7.63
N THR A 105 9.63 17.66 7.34
CA THR A 105 9.01 18.85 7.97
C THR A 105 7.74 18.54 8.73
N LEU A 106 7.02 17.47 8.37
CA LEU A 106 5.95 16.90 9.18
C LEU A 106 5.93 15.38 8.99
N VAL A 107 5.99 14.65 10.11
CA VAL A 107 5.87 13.19 10.17
C VAL A 107 4.71 12.84 11.10
N VAL A 108 3.72 12.16 10.54
CA VAL A 108 2.54 11.63 11.25
C VAL A 108 2.38 10.15 10.91
N GLY A 109 1.38 9.48 11.50
CA GLY A 109 1.10 8.08 11.19
C GLY A 109 -0.39 7.79 11.14
N TRP A 110 -0.74 6.79 10.34
CA TRP A 110 -2.09 6.23 10.35
C TRP A 110 -2.37 5.57 11.70
N GLU A 111 -3.53 5.90 12.28
CA GLU A 111 -4.02 5.28 13.52
C GLU A 111 -4.92 4.09 13.16
N ALA A 112 -5.94 4.36 12.35
CA ALA A 112 -7.01 3.43 12.07
C ALA A 112 -7.53 3.54 10.64
N GLU A 113 -8.05 2.41 10.17
CA GLU A 113 -8.73 2.28 8.89
C GLU A 113 -9.89 1.27 9.02
N VAL A 114 -11.06 1.61 8.50
CA VAL A 114 -12.27 0.78 8.46
C VAL A 114 -13.05 1.02 7.16
N ALA A 115 -13.82 0.02 6.72
CA ALA A 115 -14.53 0.07 5.44
C ALA A 115 -15.79 0.95 5.47
N THR A 116 -16.50 0.99 6.61
CA THR A 116 -17.83 1.60 6.73
C THR A 116 -17.90 2.63 7.84
N ASP A 117 -18.82 3.58 7.69
CA ASP A 117 -19.06 4.62 8.69
C ASP A 117 -19.60 4.03 10.01
N ALA A 118 -20.44 2.99 9.92
CA ALA A 118 -20.93 2.25 11.07
C ALA A 118 -19.79 1.62 11.91
N GLU A 119 -18.78 1.03 11.26
CA GLU A 119 -17.64 0.47 11.98
C GLU A 119 -16.75 1.58 12.56
N ALA A 120 -16.57 2.69 11.86
CA ALA A 120 -15.85 3.86 12.40
C ALA A 120 -16.53 4.39 13.67
N PHE A 121 -17.86 4.56 13.63
CA PHE A 121 -18.65 5.02 14.77
C PHE A 121 -18.55 4.06 15.95
N LYS A 122 -18.73 2.76 15.72
CA LYS A 122 -18.61 1.70 16.73
C LYS A 122 -17.24 1.69 17.42
N ARG A 123 -16.18 2.04 16.68
CA ARG A 123 -14.81 2.14 17.19
C ARG A 123 -14.47 3.53 17.75
N HIS A 124 -15.42 4.46 17.78
CA HIS A 124 -15.28 5.84 18.22
C HIS A 124 -14.28 6.67 17.40
N PHE A 125 -14.16 6.35 16.11
CA PHE A 125 -13.46 7.19 15.15
C PHE A 125 -14.42 8.19 14.52
N VAL A 126 -13.86 9.32 14.09
CA VAL A 126 -14.59 10.37 13.38
C VAL A 126 -14.30 10.38 11.89
N ARG A 127 -13.35 9.56 11.41
CA ARG A 127 -13.08 9.30 9.99
C ARG A 127 -12.92 7.80 9.77
N LYS A 128 -13.26 7.30 8.58
CA LYS A 128 -13.00 5.90 8.19
C LYS A 128 -11.52 5.56 8.13
N ARG A 129 -10.69 6.57 7.83
CA ARG A 129 -9.25 6.49 7.93
C ARG A 129 -8.74 7.74 8.62
N GLN A 130 -7.96 7.57 9.68
CA GLN A 130 -7.61 8.65 10.60
C GLN A 130 -6.12 8.60 10.92
N VAL A 131 -5.45 9.76 10.93
CA VAL A 131 -4.09 9.87 11.44
C VAL A 131 -4.13 10.17 12.95
N LEU A 132 -3.16 9.65 13.68
CA LEU A 132 -3.03 9.94 15.11
C LEU A 132 -2.50 11.36 15.34
N GLN A 133 -2.93 11.96 16.45
CA GLN A 133 -2.45 13.26 16.95
C GLN A 133 -1.74 13.17 18.30
N TRP A 134 -1.76 12.00 18.94
CA TRP A 134 -1.10 11.77 20.23
C TRP A 134 0.41 11.58 20.09
N PHE A 135 0.90 11.46 18.86
CA PHE A 135 2.31 11.50 18.51
C PHE A 135 2.51 12.10 17.12
N PHE A 136 3.40 13.07 16.96
CA PHE A 136 3.83 13.54 15.64
C PHE A 136 5.12 14.35 15.78
N ALA A 137 5.80 14.55 14.66
CA ALA A 137 7.01 15.35 14.58
C ALA A 137 6.86 16.45 13.52
N ALA A 138 7.27 17.68 13.81
CA ALA A 138 7.24 18.73 12.81
C ALA A 138 8.34 19.78 12.98
N ALA A 139 8.68 20.44 11.88
CA ALA A 139 9.54 21.61 11.88
C ALA A 139 8.78 22.79 12.52
N PRO A 140 9.49 23.72 13.19
CA PRO A 140 8.86 24.92 13.72
C PRO A 140 8.21 25.72 12.57
N GLY A 141 7.03 26.28 12.83
CA GLY A 141 6.30 27.09 11.85
C GLY A 141 5.48 26.32 10.80
N HIS A 142 5.38 24.98 10.89
CA HIS A 142 4.67 24.18 9.87
C HIS A 142 3.21 24.66 9.64
N PRO A 143 2.78 24.93 8.38
CA PRO A 143 1.45 25.47 8.09
C PRO A 143 0.28 24.64 8.62
N VAL A 144 0.38 23.31 8.58
CA VAL A 144 -0.61 22.39 9.20
C VAL A 144 -0.88 22.71 10.66
N LEU A 145 0.15 23.03 11.45
CA LEU A 145 -0.01 23.33 12.88
C LEU A 145 -0.66 24.68 13.11
N ARG A 146 -0.34 25.67 12.26
CA ARG A 146 -1.01 26.97 12.26
C ARG A 146 -2.49 26.82 11.91
N ALA A 147 -2.81 26.08 10.84
CA ALA A 147 -4.18 25.79 10.43
C ALA A 147 -4.97 25.05 11.51
N ALA A 148 -4.33 24.10 12.22
CA ALA A 148 -4.93 23.42 13.36
C ALA A 148 -5.25 24.41 14.50
N CYS A 149 -4.31 25.28 14.88
CA CYS A 149 -4.53 26.30 15.91
C CYS A 149 -5.68 27.26 15.54
N GLU A 150 -5.69 27.74 14.29
CA GLU A 150 -6.74 28.65 13.77
C GLU A 150 -8.11 27.97 13.68
N HIS A 151 -8.16 26.66 13.38
CA HIS A 151 -9.40 25.89 13.43
C HIS A 151 -9.92 25.81 14.87
N ILE A 152 -9.07 25.50 15.84
CA ILE A 152 -9.49 25.41 17.25
C ILE A 152 -10.01 26.77 17.73
N ALA A 153 -9.26 27.84 17.49
CA ALA A 153 -9.61 29.18 17.96
C ALA A 153 -10.97 29.64 17.41
N ARG A 154 -11.24 29.37 16.12
CA ARG A 154 -12.53 29.70 15.48
C ARG A 154 -13.70 28.84 15.95
N ASN A 155 -13.44 27.60 16.39
CA ASN A 155 -14.49 26.62 16.70
C ASN A 155 -14.60 26.31 18.22
N VAL A 156 -13.97 27.11 19.09
CA VAL A 156 -13.94 26.88 20.56
C VAL A 156 -15.33 26.69 21.17
N ARG A 157 -16.33 27.42 20.67
CA ARG A 157 -17.74 27.37 21.10
C ARG A 157 -18.65 26.60 20.15
N ARG A 158 -18.11 25.98 19.10
CA ARG A 158 -18.91 25.27 18.11
C ARG A 158 -19.31 23.89 18.63
N THR A 159 -20.60 23.60 18.52
CA THR A 159 -21.16 22.26 18.65
C THR A 159 -21.20 21.61 17.28
N PHE A 160 -20.57 20.45 17.12
CA PHE A 160 -20.54 19.70 15.85
C PHE A 160 -21.60 18.60 15.84
N SER A 161 -21.98 18.12 17.02
CA SER A 161 -22.68 16.88 17.26
C SER A 161 -23.43 16.95 18.59
N ASN A 162 -24.45 16.11 18.78
CA ASN A 162 -25.08 15.94 20.09
C ASN A 162 -24.21 15.14 21.08
N ASN A 163 -23.05 14.66 20.65
CA ASN A 163 -22.11 13.87 21.43
C ASN A 163 -20.87 14.69 21.77
N THR A 164 -20.75 15.08 23.04
CA THR A 164 -19.61 15.91 23.49
C THR A 164 -18.24 15.28 23.25
N ASN A 165 -18.12 13.95 23.18
CA ASN A 165 -16.84 13.31 22.84
C ASN A 165 -16.52 13.44 21.36
N ARG A 166 -17.54 13.37 20.49
CA ARG A 166 -17.38 13.59 19.06
C ARG A 166 -17.01 15.05 18.79
N ASP A 167 -17.65 15.99 19.49
CA ASP A 167 -17.27 17.40 19.48
C ASP A 167 -15.79 17.61 19.84
N THR A 168 -15.29 16.95 20.89
CA THR A 168 -13.86 16.97 21.23
C THR A 168 -13.00 16.47 20.05
N LEU A 169 -13.38 15.35 19.43
CA LEU A 169 -12.64 14.76 18.30
C LEU A 169 -12.65 15.64 17.04
N GLU A 170 -13.71 16.41 16.79
CA GLU A 170 -13.84 17.33 15.64
C GLU A 170 -13.26 18.73 15.90
N ARG A 171 -13.30 19.20 17.16
CA ARG A 171 -12.86 20.55 17.53
C ARG A 171 -11.36 20.64 17.66
N THR A 172 -10.76 19.76 18.47
CA THR A 172 -9.31 19.77 18.78
C THR A 172 -8.64 18.45 18.44
N GLY A 173 -9.46 17.42 18.23
CA GLY A 173 -9.03 16.04 18.13
C GLY A 173 -8.66 15.55 16.73
N PRO A 174 -8.56 14.22 16.57
CA PRO A 174 -7.97 13.62 15.38
C PRO A 174 -8.80 13.79 14.10
N GLY A 175 -10.08 14.21 14.19
CA GLY A 175 -10.92 14.50 13.02
C GLY A 175 -10.40 15.69 12.23
N MET A 176 -10.34 16.86 12.87
CA MET A 176 -9.78 18.06 12.23
C MET A 176 -8.29 17.90 11.89
N TRP A 177 -7.54 17.16 12.70
CA TRP A 177 -6.13 16.89 12.44
C TRP A 177 -5.95 16.10 11.15
N THR A 178 -6.74 15.03 10.98
CA THR A 178 -6.73 14.23 9.75
C THR A 178 -7.07 15.07 8.55
N ASP A 179 -8.15 15.85 8.60
CA ASP A 179 -8.56 16.66 7.46
C ASP A 179 -7.52 17.73 7.10
N THR A 180 -6.90 18.35 8.11
CA THR A 180 -5.87 19.39 7.92
C THR A 180 -4.60 18.79 7.32
N VAL A 181 -4.12 17.67 7.85
CA VAL A 181 -2.95 16.95 7.34
C VAL A 181 -3.16 16.48 5.91
N LEU A 182 -4.29 15.81 5.62
CA LEU A 182 -4.54 15.24 4.29
C LEU A 182 -4.74 16.32 3.23
N ARG A 183 -5.47 17.40 3.55
CA ARG A 183 -5.61 18.54 2.64
C ARG A 183 -4.25 19.18 2.33
N HIS A 184 -3.40 19.35 3.35
CA HIS A 184 -2.06 19.88 3.15
C HIS A 184 -1.19 18.94 2.30
N ALA A 185 -1.16 17.65 2.62
CA ALA A 185 -0.37 16.65 1.89
C ALA A 185 -0.78 16.51 0.41
N ALA A 186 -2.06 16.72 0.10
CA ALA A 186 -2.55 16.75 -1.27
C ALA A 186 -2.13 18.03 -2.03
N ALA A 187 -2.09 19.18 -1.34
CA ALA A 187 -1.68 20.46 -1.93
C ALA A 187 -0.15 20.65 -2.02
N HIS A 188 0.61 19.89 -1.23
CA HIS A 188 2.07 20.00 -1.09
C HIS A 188 2.74 18.64 -1.39
N PRO A 189 2.56 18.08 -2.61
CA PRO A 189 3.19 16.81 -2.97
C PRO A 189 4.72 16.96 -3.00
N PRO A 190 5.49 15.87 -2.81
CA PRO A 190 6.95 15.89 -2.87
C PRO A 190 7.54 16.51 -4.14
N THR A 191 6.78 16.49 -5.24
CA THR A 191 7.12 17.06 -6.56
C THR A 191 6.95 18.56 -6.67
N LEU A 192 6.27 19.22 -5.73
CA LEU A 192 6.09 20.66 -5.77
C LEU A 192 7.45 21.35 -5.58
N ALA A 193 7.91 22.04 -6.62
CA ALA A 193 9.23 22.65 -6.65
C ALA A 193 9.36 23.74 -5.57
N ASN A 194 10.50 23.76 -4.88
CA ASN A 194 10.83 24.73 -3.83
C ASN A 194 9.86 24.77 -2.64
N ASP A 195 9.03 23.75 -2.47
CA ASP A 195 8.15 23.63 -1.31
C ASP A 195 8.85 22.81 -0.20
N PRO A 196 9.18 23.45 0.95
CA PRO A 196 9.76 22.74 2.07
C PRO A 196 8.72 22.00 2.91
N TRP A 197 7.42 22.32 2.82
CA TRP A 197 6.39 21.90 3.78
C TRP A 197 5.74 20.57 3.43
N LYS A 198 6.56 19.54 3.26
CA LYS A 198 6.14 18.19 2.89
C LYS A 198 5.62 17.40 4.10
N VAL A 199 4.80 16.39 3.82
CA VAL A 199 4.22 15.52 4.84
C VAL A 199 4.56 14.07 4.54
N ARG A 200 5.14 13.37 5.53
CA ARG A 200 5.26 11.90 5.53
C ARG A 200 4.23 11.29 6.46
N ILE A 201 3.42 10.38 5.93
CA ILE A 201 2.40 9.65 6.70
C ILE A 201 2.81 8.19 6.80
N LEU A 202 3.26 7.77 7.98
CA LEU A 202 3.79 6.44 8.21
C LEU A 202 2.68 5.38 8.35
N PRO A 203 3.00 4.11 8.06
CA PRO A 203 2.04 3.01 8.20
C PRO A 203 1.66 2.76 9.67
N ARG A 204 0.53 2.09 9.87
CA ARG A 204 -0.02 1.80 11.21
C ARG A 204 0.93 0.98 12.08
N VAL A 205 1.74 0.08 11.52
CA VAL A 205 2.71 -0.69 12.32
C VAL A 205 3.75 0.20 13.00
N ALA A 206 4.11 1.33 12.38
CA ALA A 206 5.09 2.24 12.96
C ALA A 206 4.50 2.99 14.16
N PHE A 207 3.35 3.65 13.98
CA PHE A 207 2.79 4.57 14.98
C PHE A 207 1.39 4.19 15.48
N GLY A 208 0.59 3.40 14.77
CA GLY A 208 -0.81 3.11 15.07
C GLY A 208 -1.08 1.80 15.82
N VAL A 209 -0.09 1.19 16.48
CA VAL A 209 -0.28 -0.12 17.12
C VAL A 209 -0.98 0.03 18.48
N HIS A 210 -2.12 -0.65 18.63
CA HIS A 210 -2.83 -0.76 19.89
C HIS A 210 -2.32 -1.96 20.72
N PRO A 211 -2.05 -1.79 22.04
CA PRO A 211 -1.48 -2.83 22.91
C PRO A 211 -2.28 -4.13 23.00
N ALA A 212 -3.61 -4.04 22.81
CA ALA A 212 -4.50 -5.20 22.83
C ALA A 212 -4.59 -5.97 21.48
N GLY A 213 -3.88 -5.55 20.43
CA GLY A 213 -3.88 -6.24 19.13
C GLY A 213 -5.22 -6.23 18.37
N ILE A 214 -6.19 -5.45 18.85
CA ILE A 214 -7.55 -5.28 18.30
C ILE A 214 -7.58 -4.77 16.84
N ASP A 215 -6.43 -4.32 16.37
CA ASP A 215 -6.19 -3.62 15.11
C ASP A 215 -5.64 -4.52 14.01
N GLY A 216 -5.46 -5.82 14.31
CA GLY A 216 -4.85 -6.82 13.43
C GLY A 216 -3.32 -6.77 13.41
N LEU A 217 -2.71 -5.86 14.18
CA LEU A 217 -1.27 -5.71 14.32
C LEU A 217 -0.82 -6.32 15.65
N THR A 218 0.31 -7.02 15.62
CA THR A 218 0.87 -7.67 16.80
C THR A 218 1.87 -6.76 17.50
N THR A 219 1.88 -6.78 18.83
CA THR A 219 2.71 -5.88 19.65
C THR A 219 4.18 -6.30 19.73
N ASP A 220 4.54 -7.43 19.13
CA ASP A 220 5.92 -7.93 18.99
C ASP A 220 6.57 -7.53 17.66
N ALA A 221 5.84 -6.82 16.79
CA ALA A 221 6.37 -6.34 15.51
C ALA A 221 7.58 -5.41 15.75
N ARG A 222 8.69 -5.69 15.07
CA ARG A 222 9.94 -4.95 15.27
C ARG A 222 9.85 -3.55 14.69
N GLU A 223 8.93 -3.32 13.78
CA GLU A 223 8.67 -2.09 13.03
C GLU A 223 7.97 -1.02 13.89
N ILE A 224 7.49 -1.38 15.08
CA ILE A 224 6.84 -0.47 16.01
C ILE A 224 7.84 0.57 16.50
N VAL A 225 7.56 1.84 16.22
CA VAL A 225 8.36 2.98 16.69
C VAL A 225 7.79 3.51 17.99
N VAL A 226 6.47 3.72 18.03
CA VAL A 226 5.74 4.16 19.23
C VAL A 226 4.56 3.26 19.50
N MET A 227 4.23 3.08 20.78
CA MET A 227 3.05 2.33 21.21
C MET A 227 2.28 3.14 22.28
N HIS A 228 1.02 3.42 22.02
CA HIS A 228 0.17 4.18 22.92
C HIS A 228 -0.56 3.26 23.89
N HIS A 229 -0.45 3.51 25.20
CA HIS A 229 -1.02 2.62 26.23
C HIS A 229 -2.49 2.93 26.58
N PHE A 230 -3.06 4.01 26.03
CA PHE A 230 -4.47 4.41 26.24
C PHE A 230 -4.86 4.50 27.73
N LEU A 231 -3.97 5.02 28.57
CA LEU A 231 -4.18 5.19 30.01
C LEU A 231 -4.96 6.47 30.36
N GLY A 232 -5.36 7.25 29.35
CA GLY A 232 -6.16 8.47 29.49
C GLY A 232 -7.54 8.23 30.13
N SER A 233 -7.95 9.12 31.02
CA SER A 233 -9.18 8.96 31.82
C SER A 233 -10.42 9.68 31.27
N TRP A 234 -10.31 10.40 30.15
CA TRP A 234 -11.35 11.35 29.73
C TRP A 234 -12.57 10.71 29.04
N LYS A 235 -12.44 9.52 28.44
CA LYS A 235 -13.55 8.78 27.79
C LYS A 235 -14.41 7.95 28.77
N LYS A 236 -14.63 8.39 30.02
CA LYS A 236 -15.36 7.61 31.04
C LYS A 236 -16.89 7.80 31.02
N ARG A 237 -17.55 6.97 30.21
CA ARG A 237 -18.85 6.26 30.41
C ARG A 237 -19.21 5.64 29.05
N GLY A 238 -18.58 4.50 28.71
CA GLY A 238 -18.96 3.71 27.52
C GLY A 238 -17.84 3.12 26.66
N GLY A 239 -16.55 3.41 26.89
CA GLY A 239 -15.46 2.98 26.00
C GLY A 239 -14.43 2.02 26.61
N TRP A 240 -14.11 0.97 25.87
CA TRP A 240 -12.89 0.15 25.82
C TRP A 240 -12.33 -0.58 27.08
N HIS A 241 -12.72 -0.26 28.32
CA HIS A 241 -12.12 -0.87 29.53
C HIS A 241 -13.01 -1.83 30.34
N LYS A 242 -13.99 -2.49 29.74
CA LYS A 242 -14.68 -3.60 30.44
C LYS A 242 -13.94 -4.91 30.15
N ARG A 243 -13.15 -5.40 31.11
CA ARG A 243 -12.86 -6.85 31.22
C ARG A 243 -14.21 -7.55 31.41
N ARG A 244 -14.76 -8.12 30.34
CA ARG A 244 -15.99 -8.92 30.39
C ARG A 244 -15.62 -10.31 30.89
N THR A 245 -16.29 -10.77 31.95
CA THR A 245 -16.21 -12.18 32.37
C THR A 245 -16.87 -13.07 31.32
N VAL A 246 -16.47 -14.35 31.21
CA VAL A 246 -17.03 -15.32 30.24
C VAL A 246 -18.56 -15.39 30.32
N LEU A 247 -19.12 -15.26 31.52
CA LEU A 247 -20.56 -15.20 31.77
C LEU A 247 -21.22 -13.95 31.16
N GLN A 248 -20.55 -12.79 31.15
CA GLN A 248 -21.02 -11.55 30.52
C GLN A 248 -20.89 -11.57 28.99
N ILE A 249 -19.98 -12.38 28.45
CA ILE A 249 -19.86 -12.61 27.00
C ILE A 249 -21.02 -13.48 26.52
N LEU A 250 -21.35 -14.55 27.25
CA LEU A 250 -22.48 -15.43 26.93
C LEU A 250 -23.83 -14.74 27.13
N ALA A 251 -24.01 -14.01 28.24
CA ALA A 251 -25.21 -13.20 28.46
C ALA A 251 -25.34 -12.06 27.43
N GLY A 252 -24.21 -11.47 27.01
CA GLY A 252 -24.15 -10.46 25.95
C GLY A 252 -24.48 -11.01 24.56
N ALA A 253 -24.12 -12.27 24.27
CA ALA A 253 -24.47 -12.92 23.01
C ALA A 253 -25.98 -13.23 22.93
N LEU A 254 -26.59 -13.66 24.05
CA LEU A 254 -28.03 -13.90 24.13
C LEU A 254 -28.84 -12.59 24.10
N ALA A 255 -28.39 -11.55 24.80
CA ALA A 255 -29.00 -10.23 24.77
C ALA A 255 -28.83 -9.54 23.41
N ALA A 256 -27.69 -9.73 22.73
CA ALA A 256 -27.47 -9.22 21.36
C ALA A 256 -28.34 -9.95 20.32
N ALA A 257 -28.65 -11.24 20.52
CA ALA A 257 -29.61 -11.96 19.67
C ALA A 257 -31.05 -11.43 19.84
N LEU A 258 -31.40 -10.97 21.05
CA LEU A 258 -32.70 -10.37 21.36
C LEU A 258 -32.78 -8.87 20.98
N GLN A 259 -31.70 -8.11 21.10
CA GLN A 259 -31.62 -6.68 20.73
C GLN A 259 -31.45 -6.43 19.24
N ARG A 260 -30.99 -7.42 18.44
CA ARG A 260 -30.97 -7.33 16.97
C ARG A 260 -32.36 -7.13 16.35
N ARG A 261 -33.44 -7.34 17.11
CA ARG A 261 -34.82 -7.03 16.68
C ARG A 261 -35.31 -5.64 17.08
N ALA A 262 -34.58 -4.86 17.89
CA ALA A 262 -35.11 -3.65 18.52
C ALA A 262 -34.30 -2.35 18.31
N GLN A 263 -33.20 -2.35 17.54
CA GLN A 263 -32.48 -1.12 17.21
C GLN A 263 -32.17 -1.03 15.72
N VAL A 264 -33.23 -0.84 14.95
CA VAL A 264 -33.18 -0.05 13.71
C VAL A 264 -33.58 1.37 14.13
N ALA A 265 -32.85 2.38 13.64
CA ALA A 265 -33.08 3.82 13.85
C ALA A 265 -32.60 4.41 15.19
N VAL A 266 -31.29 4.64 15.30
CA VAL A 266 -30.81 5.92 15.85
C VAL A 266 -30.17 6.65 14.68
N ALA A 267 -30.67 7.84 14.35
CA ALA A 267 -30.17 8.66 13.26
C ALA A 267 -28.64 8.79 13.38
N GLU A 268 -27.93 8.16 12.45
CA GLU A 268 -26.47 8.19 12.38
C GLU A 268 -26.05 9.61 11.97
N GLU A 269 -25.42 10.34 12.88
CA GLU A 269 -24.78 11.61 12.52
C GLU A 269 -23.71 11.32 11.46
N PRO A 270 -23.76 11.96 10.28
CA PRO A 270 -22.92 11.60 9.16
C PRO A 270 -21.44 11.80 9.51
N ILE A 271 -20.61 10.80 9.18
CA ILE A 271 -19.17 10.96 9.15
C ILE A 271 -18.83 11.94 8.03
N THR A 272 -18.03 12.96 8.32
CA THR A 272 -17.53 13.85 7.27
C THR A 272 -16.72 13.01 6.27
N PRO A 273 -17.08 13.02 4.97
CA PRO A 273 -16.37 12.25 3.96
C PRO A 273 -14.90 12.62 3.95
N SER A 274 -14.04 11.64 3.65
CA SER A 274 -12.64 11.93 3.34
C SER A 274 -12.58 12.94 2.18
N VAL A 275 -11.66 13.89 2.28
CA VAL A 275 -11.40 14.88 1.23
C VAL A 275 -10.74 14.22 0.00
N LEU A 276 -10.15 13.03 0.16
CA LEU A 276 -9.37 12.35 -0.87
C LEU A 276 -9.94 10.98 -1.25
N PRO A 277 -9.93 10.61 -2.56
CA PRO A 277 -10.26 9.27 -3.03
C PRO A 277 -9.15 8.24 -2.75
N LEU A 278 -7.90 8.70 -2.71
CA LEU A 278 -6.71 7.92 -2.39
C LEU A 278 -5.95 8.54 -1.23
N PHE A 279 -5.30 7.69 -0.43
CA PHE A 279 -4.61 8.09 0.79
C PHE A 279 -3.12 7.82 0.69
N PRO A 280 -2.25 8.79 1.03
CA PRO A 280 -0.81 8.59 0.97
C PRO A 280 -0.32 7.71 2.14
N VAL A 281 0.57 6.77 1.84
CA VAL A 281 1.31 5.96 2.82
C VAL A 281 2.79 6.02 2.47
N SER A 282 3.63 6.38 3.42
CA SER A 282 5.09 6.28 3.29
C SER A 282 5.48 4.81 3.28
N ALA A 283 6.07 4.35 2.18
CA ALA A 283 6.59 3.00 2.07
C ALA A 283 7.74 2.78 3.06
N ALA A 284 7.75 1.59 3.67
CA ALA A 284 8.84 1.09 4.51
C ALA A 284 9.98 0.56 3.62
N PHE A 285 10.59 1.46 2.87
CA PHE A 285 11.65 1.20 1.90
C PHE A 285 12.72 2.29 1.96
N ASN A 286 13.92 2.01 1.43
CA ASN A 286 15.02 2.98 1.39
C ASN A 286 15.55 3.17 -0.04
N PRO A 287 15.51 4.40 -0.60
CA PRO A 287 14.87 5.60 -0.01
C PRO A 287 13.34 5.44 0.10
N PRO A 288 12.68 6.13 1.04
CA PRO A 288 11.23 6.05 1.17
C PRO A 288 10.55 6.76 0.00
N PHE A 289 9.38 6.27 -0.39
CA PHE A 289 8.48 6.87 -1.36
C PHE A 289 7.04 6.80 -0.84
N THR A 290 6.13 7.58 -1.42
CA THR A 290 4.71 7.54 -1.05
C THR A 290 3.94 6.63 -1.99
N ILE A 291 3.18 5.67 -1.46
CA ILE A 291 2.21 4.91 -2.23
C ILE A 291 0.80 5.40 -1.91
N MET A 292 0.01 5.66 -2.95
CA MET A 292 -1.38 6.06 -2.84
C MET A 292 -2.25 4.80 -2.73
N THR A 293 -3.07 4.72 -1.69
CA THR A 293 -3.90 3.53 -1.43
C THR A 293 -5.37 3.88 -1.33
N HIS A 294 -6.23 2.98 -1.81
CA HIS A 294 -7.66 3.06 -1.55
C HIS A 294 -7.96 2.82 -0.07
N LEU A 295 -9.19 3.12 0.34
CA LEU A 295 -9.69 2.64 1.62
C LEU A 295 -9.78 1.11 1.64
N ILE A 296 -9.62 0.50 2.81
CA ILE A 296 -9.86 -0.94 2.99
C ILE A 296 -11.20 -1.38 2.38
N GLY A 297 -11.16 -2.47 1.61
CA GLY A 297 -12.28 -3.02 0.87
C GLY A 297 -12.55 -2.37 -0.48
N GLN A 298 -11.83 -1.30 -0.84
CA GLN A 298 -11.98 -0.61 -2.13
C GLN A 298 -10.81 -0.84 -3.07
N GLY A 299 -9.65 -1.26 -2.56
CA GLY A 299 -8.49 -1.64 -3.37
C GLY A 299 -8.66 -2.96 -4.11
N ASP A 300 -7.61 -3.41 -4.79
CA ASP A 300 -7.57 -4.75 -5.39
C ASP A 300 -7.09 -5.82 -4.41
N MET A 301 -7.62 -7.03 -4.61
CA MET A 301 -7.19 -8.22 -3.89
C MET A 301 -6.06 -8.93 -4.64
N GLN A 302 -5.03 -9.35 -3.90
CA GLN A 302 -3.95 -10.21 -4.37
C GLN A 302 -3.62 -11.24 -3.30
N SER A 303 -3.48 -12.50 -3.70
CA SER A 303 -3.15 -13.60 -2.80
C SER A 303 -4.04 -13.64 -1.53
N GLY A 304 -5.33 -13.38 -1.70
CA GLY A 304 -6.33 -13.39 -0.63
C GLY A 304 -6.33 -12.16 0.30
N SER A 305 -5.51 -11.14 0.02
CA SER A 305 -5.39 -9.94 0.85
C SER A 305 -5.70 -8.67 0.06
N ASP A 306 -6.29 -7.68 0.73
CA ASP A 306 -6.42 -6.32 0.19
C ASP A 306 -5.05 -5.65 0.23
N VAL A 307 -4.50 -5.37 -0.96
CA VAL A 307 -3.15 -4.80 -1.08
C VAL A 307 -3.07 -3.41 -0.44
N SER A 308 -4.11 -2.58 -0.60
CA SER A 308 -4.15 -1.23 -0.05
C SER A 308 -4.17 -1.26 1.48
N ALA A 309 -4.99 -2.13 2.08
CA ALA A 309 -5.07 -2.28 3.53
C ALA A 309 -3.75 -2.80 4.14
N VAL A 310 -3.08 -3.72 3.43
CA VAL A 310 -1.77 -4.24 3.84
C VAL A 310 -0.71 -3.14 3.77
N LEU A 311 -0.67 -2.36 2.69
CA LEU A 311 0.23 -1.22 2.54
C LEU A 311 0.00 -0.16 3.63
N THR A 312 -1.26 0.19 3.91
CA THR A 312 -1.60 1.11 5.03
C THR A 312 -1.09 0.59 6.36
N SER A 313 -1.18 -0.72 6.57
CA SER A 313 -0.84 -1.35 7.85
C SER A 313 0.67 -1.50 8.03
N TRP A 314 1.40 -1.92 7.00
CA TRP A 314 2.80 -2.34 7.10
C TRP A 314 3.79 -1.44 6.35
N GLY A 315 3.30 -0.58 5.45
CA GLY A 315 4.15 0.22 4.55
C GLY A 315 4.88 -0.60 3.50
N THR A 316 4.61 -1.90 3.42
CA THR A 316 5.26 -2.82 2.48
C THR A 316 4.27 -3.87 2.01
N TRP A 317 4.53 -4.42 0.83
CA TRP A 317 3.73 -5.48 0.24
C TRP A 317 4.58 -6.72 -0.01
N GLN A 318 4.09 -7.85 0.48
CA GLN A 318 4.67 -9.16 0.23
C GLN A 318 3.52 -10.16 0.10
N PRO A 319 3.28 -10.71 -1.11
CA PRO A 319 2.12 -11.56 -1.36
C PRO A 319 2.18 -12.81 -0.49
N ALA A 320 0.99 -13.27 -0.04
CA ALA A 320 0.83 -14.49 0.75
C ALA A 320 1.57 -14.54 2.10
N MET A 321 1.86 -13.38 2.71
CA MET A 321 2.47 -13.28 4.04
C MET A 321 1.58 -12.55 5.03
N SER A 322 1.40 -13.15 6.22
CA SER A 322 0.64 -12.56 7.32
C SER A 322 1.38 -11.40 8.01
N ARG A 323 2.72 -11.37 7.92
CA ARG A 323 3.60 -10.27 8.36
C ARG A 323 4.51 -9.84 7.20
N PRO A 324 4.02 -8.96 6.31
CA PRO A 324 4.73 -8.55 5.09
C PRO A 324 6.07 -7.84 5.29
N SER A 325 6.35 -7.38 6.51
CA SER A 325 7.60 -6.70 6.86
C SER A 325 8.75 -7.66 7.22
N ARG A 326 8.48 -8.96 7.29
CA ARG A 326 9.49 -9.95 7.66
C ARG A 326 10.61 -9.99 6.62
N LYS A 327 11.83 -9.73 7.08
CA LYS A 327 13.03 -9.73 6.23
C LYS A 327 13.58 -11.14 5.98
N PRO A 328 14.29 -11.37 4.86
CA PRO A 328 14.56 -10.41 3.77
C PRO A 328 13.33 -10.11 2.92
N LEU A 329 13.16 -8.87 2.48
CA LEU A 329 12.02 -8.49 1.64
C LEU A 329 12.27 -8.85 0.17
N ALA A 330 11.33 -9.55 -0.45
CA ALA A 330 11.31 -9.81 -1.90
C ALA A 330 11.55 -8.56 -2.76
N VAL A 331 11.00 -7.40 -2.38
CA VAL A 331 11.26 -6.13 -3.08
C VAL A 331 12.70 -5.65 -2.93
N GLU A 332 13.32 -5.83 -1.75
CA GLU A 332 14.72 -5.47 -1.53
C GLU A 332 15.64 -6.34 -2.38
N ALA A 333 15.36 -7.65 -2.46
CA ALA A 333 16.11 -8.60 -3.27
C ALA A 333 15.94 -8.32 -4.78
N LEU A 334 14.70 -8.13 -5.25
CA LEU A 334 14.42 -7.86 -6.66
C LEU A 334 15.09 -6.56 -7.11
N VAL A 335 14.85 -5.47 -6.40
CA VAL A 335 15.42 -4.17 -6.80
C VAL A 335 16.93 -4.16 -6.61
N GLY A 336 17.47 -4.80 -5.55
CA GLY A 336 18.91 -4.93 -5.35
C GLY A 336 19.61 -5.70 -6.48
N SER A 337 18.93 -6.67 -7.10
CA SER A 337 19.48 -7.44 -8.22
C SER A 337 19.68 -6.64 -9.51
N LEU A 338 19.05 -5.47 -9.63
CA LEU A 338 19.25 -4.57 -10.77
C LEU A 338 20.64 -3.91 -10.75
N GLY A 339 21.34 -3.95 -9.62
CA GLY A 339 22.64 -3.31 -9.43
C GLY A 339 22.53 -1.78 -9.34
N PRO A 340 23.63 -1.06 -9.56
CA PRO A 340 23.64 0.41 -9.64
C PRO A 340 22.81 0.93 -10.83
N PRO A 341 22.00 1.99 -10.66
CA PRO A 341 21.17 2.57 -11.73
C PRO A 341 21.96 3.01 -12.97
N GLU A 342 23.22 3.39 -12.81
CA GLU A 342 24.12 3.82 -13.89
C GLU A 342 24.38 2.72 -14.90
N GLN A 343 24.12 1.45 -14.54
CA GLN A 343 24.20 0.30 -15.45
C GLN A 343 22.99 0.19 -16.39
N GLY A 344 21.98 1.05 -16.25
CA GLY A 344 20.81 1.13 -17.15
C GLY A 344 19.94 -0.13 -17.13
N ALA A 345 19.96 -0.91 -16.05
CA ALA A 345 19.13 -2.10 -15.90
C ALA A 345 17.67 -1.71 -15.61
N VAL A 346 16.75 -2.22 -16.43
CA VAL A 346 15.32 -1.97 -16.34
C VAL A 346 14.62 -3.10 -15.59
N LEU A 347 13.65 -2.75 -14.73
CA LEU A 347 12.68 -3.69 -14.19
C LEU A 347 11.49 -3.82 -15.15
N VAL A 348 11.15 -5.05 -15.53
CA VAL A 348 9.87 -5.36 -16.16
C VAL A 348 8.92 -5.92 -15.10
N ASP A 349 7.79 -5.26 -14.86
CA ASP A 349 6.84 -5.61 -13.79
C ASP A 349 5.46 -5.96 -14.38
N VAL A 350 5.14 -7.25 -14.44
CA VAL A 350 3.87 -7.74 -15.02
C VAL A 350 2.81 -7.89 -13.94
N SER A 351 1.67 -7.26 -14.17
CA SER A 351 0.55 -7.17 -13.23
C SER A 351 1.01 -6.52 -11.93
N ALA A 352 1.48 -5.28 -12.09
CA ALA A 352 2.13 -4.50 -11.05
C ALA A 352 1.22 -4.18 -9.84
N GLY A 353 -0.10 -4.34 -9.98
CA GLY A 353 -1.07 -3.92 -8.97
C GLY A 353 -0.96 -2.42 -8.71
N PRO A 354 -1.02 -1.95 -7.44
CA PRO A 354 -0.81 -0.53 -7.12
C PRO A 354 0.65 -0.06 -7.30
N GLY A 355 1.55 -0.91 -7.81
CA GLY A 355 2.87 -0.52 -8.27
C GLY A 355 3.98 -0.54 -7.21
N PHE A 356 3.81 -1.23 -6.08
CA PHE A 356 4.78 -1.20 -4.98
C PHE A 356 6.22 -1.56 -5.41
N PHE A 357 6.41 -2.63 -6.19
CA PHE A 357 7.73 -3.05 -6.68
C PHE A 357 8.30 -2.07 -7.72
N SER A 358 7.45 -1.63 -8.65
CA SER A 358 7.78 -0.62 -9.65
C SER A 358 8.24 0.71 -9.01
N LEU A 359 7.49 1.24 -8.05
CA LEU A 359 7.81 2.48 -7.34
C LEU A 359 9.11 2.32 -6.51
N ALA A 360 9.35 1.15 -5.93
CA ALA A 360 10.59 0.87 -5.21
C ALA A 360 11.83 0.88 -6.13
N ALA A 361 11.71 0.33 -7.34
CA ALA A 361 12.77 0.39 -8.35
C ALA A 361 13.01 1.84 -8.82
N ALA A 362 11.94 2.59 -9.11
CA ALA A 362 12.03 4.00 -9.49
C ALA A 362 12.62 4.88 -8.39
N ALA A 363 12.29 4.62 -7.12
CA ALA A 363 12.86 5.32 -5.96
C ALA A 363 14.37 5.11 -5.84
N ARG A 364 14.89 3.97 -6.31
CA ARG A 364 16.34 3.72 -6.42
C ARG A 364 16.95 4.21 -7.73
N GLY A 365 16.18 4.86 -8.59
CA GLY A 365 16.67 5.47 -9.83
C GLY A 365 16.60 4.57 -11.07
N HIS A 366 16.03 3.37 -10.97
CA HIS A 366 15.89 2.48 -12.12
C HIS A 366 14.70 2.87 -12.99
N GLU A 367 14.84 2.67 -14.29
CA GLU A 367 13.69 2.65 -15.20
C GLU A 367 12.84 1.39 -15.00
N VAL A 368 11.54 1.53 -15.23
CA VAL A 368 10.55 0.48 -15.07
C VAL A 368 9.61 0.46 -16.27
N VAL A 369 9.37 -0.75 -16.79
CA VAL A 369 8.31 -1.04 -17.74
C VAL A 369 7.28 -1.91 -17.03
N ALA A 370 6.13 -1.33 -16.70
CA ALA A 370 5.09 -1.98 -15.92
C ALA A 370 3.83 -2.23 -16.75
N PHE A 371 3.16 -3.34 -16.47
CA PHE A 371 1.90 -3.73 -17.10
C PHE A 371 0.85 -3.95 -16.02
N GLU A 372 -0.32 -3.34 -16.16
CA GLU A 372 -1.46 -3.51 -15.24
C GLU A 372 -2.73 -3.16 -15.99
N SER A 373 -3.84 -3.86 -15.77
CA SER A 373 -5.10 -3.62 -16.49
C SER A 373 -6.30 -3.35 -15.58
N SER A 374 -6.16 -3.61 -14.28
CA SER A 374 -7.22 -3.29 -13.33
C SER A 374 -7.28 -1.78 -13.14
N ALA A 375 -8.44 -1.20 -13.46
CA ALA A 375 -8.68 0.23 -13.30
C ALA A 375 -8.38 0.74 -11.87
N ARG A 376 -8.69 -0.06 -10.84
CA ARG A 376 -8.38 0.28 -9.43
C ARG A 376 -6.88 0.34 -9.20
N SER A 377 -6.14 -0.66 -9.67
CA SER A 377 -4.68 -0.69 -9.53
C SER A 377 -4.00 0.42 -10.33
N ILE A 378 -4.46 0.70 -11.55
CA ILE A 378 -3.93 1.79 -12.40
C ILE A 378 -4.15 3.15 -11.75
N GLU A 379 -5.33 3.41 -11.17
CA GLU A 379 -5.63 4.67 -10.47
C GLU A 379 -4.64 4.92 -9.33
N ALA A 380 -4.44 3.94 -8.45
CA ALA A 380 -3.49 4.02 -7.36
C ALA A 380 -2.04 4.16 -7.85
N PHE A 381 -1.64 3.36 -8.84
CA PHE A 381 -0.28 3.31 -9.34
C PHE A 381 0.09 4.61 -10.08
N SER A 382 -0.71 5.05 -11.05
CA SER A 382 -0.45 6.29 -11.80
C SER A 382 -0.41 7.52 -10.88
N THR A 383 -1.33 7.62 -9.92
CA THR A 383 -1.30 8.70 -8.92
C THR A 383 -0.03 8.64 -8.08
N SER A 384 0.43 7.44 -7.70
CA SER A 384 1.69 7.29 -6.97
C SER A 384 2.89 7.72 -7.81
N VAL A 385 2.94 7.38 -9.10
CA VAL A 385 4.02 7.82 -10.00
C VAL A 385 4.10 9.35 -10.05
N VAL A 386 2.96 10.02 -10.25
CA VAL A 386 2.88 11.49 -10.29
C VAL A 386 3.24 12.12 -8.95
N TYR A 387 2.75 11.56 -7.84
CA TYR A 387 2.99 12.12 -6.50
C TYR A 387 4.48 12.10 -6.12
N ASN A 388 5.23 11.09 -6.57
CA ASN A 388 6.67 10.97 -6.29
C ASN A 388 7.58 11.60 -7.34
N GLY A 389 7.07 11.98 -8.51
CA GLY A 389 7.91 12.53 -9.58
C GLY A 389 8.65 11.45 -10.36
N PHE A 390 8.04 10.27 -10.55
CA PHE A 390 8.65 9.13 -11.23
C PHE A 390 8.21 8.98 -12.69
N GLN A 391 7.56 9.98 -13.28
CA GLN A 391 7.05 9.93 -14.66
C GLN A 391 8.14 9.68 -15.71
N ASP A 392 9.37 10.13 -15.43
CA ASP A 392 10.55 9.93 -16.29
C ASP A 392 11.11 8.50 -16.21
N ARG A 393 10.79 7.76 -15.15
CA ARG A 393 11.32 6.41 -14.87
C ARG A 393 10.31 5.30 -15.10
N VAL A 394 9.02 5.56 -14.93
CA VAL A 394 7.98 4.52 -14.98
C VAL A 394 7.13 4.64 -16.24
N ARG A 395 7.23 3.63 -17.10
CA ARG A 395 6.34 3.44 -18.25
C ARG A 395 5.27 2.41 -17.88
N LEU A 396 4.03 2.86 -17.69
CA LEU A 396 2.89 2.02 -17.33
C LEU A 396 2.00 1.77 -18.56
N TYR A 397 1.81 0.49 -18.92
CA TYR A 397 0.93 0.06 -19.99
C TYR A 397 -0.35 -0.54 -19.44
N ASN A 398 -1.50 0.00 -19.88
CA ASN A 398 -2.83 -0.54 -19.58
C ASN A 398 -3.15 -1.72 -20.50
N VAL A 399 -2.57 -2.89 -20.21
CA VAL A 399 -2.76 -4.10 -21.02
C VAL A 399 -2.53 -5.35 -20.18
N SER A 400 -3.34 -6.37 -20.41
CA SER A 400 -3.12 -7.70 -19.87
C SER A 400 -2.16 -8.48 -20.78
N LEU A 401 -1.31 -9.34 -20.21
CA LEU A 401 -0.37 -10.14 -21.00
C LEU A 401 -0.80 -11.60 -21.10
N GLY A 402 -0.39 -12.26 -22.18
CA GLY A 402 -0.65 -13.68 -22.40
C GLY A 402 0.25 -14.28 -23.47
N ALA A 403 -0.04 -15.52 -23.88
CA ALA A 403 0.79 -16.26 -24.83
C ALA A 403 0.71 -15.74 -26.27
N GLN A 404 -0.42 -15.14 -26.64
CA GLN A 404 -0.66 -14.59 -27.96
C GLN A 404 -1.54 -13.34 -27.84
N ALA A 405 -1.51 -12.48 -28.87
CA ALA A 405 -2.44 -11.38 -28.98
C ALA A 405 -3.87 -11.92 -29.14
N SER A 406 -4.80 -11.47 -28.31
CA SER A 406 -6.18 -11.95 -28.33
C SER A 406 -7.15 -10.96 -27.72
N THR A 407 -8.41 -11.04 -28.13
CA THR A 407 -9.53 -10.38 -27.45
C THR A 407 -10.33 -11.47 -26.76
N LEU A 408 -10.49 -11.36 -25.44
CA LEU A 408 -11.10 -12.40 -24.60
C LEU A 408 -12.29 -11.84 -23.84
N CYS A 409 -13.28 -12.70 -23.60
CA CYS A 409 -14.40 -12.35 -22.75
C CYS A 409 -14.08 -12.62 -21.27
N LEU A 410 -14.38 -11.66 -20.40
CA LEU A 410 -14.17 -11.74 -18.95
C LEU A 410 -15.45 -11.95 -18.15
N GLN A 411 -16.59 -11.58 -18.73
CA GLN A 411 -17.89 -11.66 -18.07
C GLN A 411 -18.99 -11.90 -19.11
N ARG A 412 -19.90 -12.81 -18.80
CA ARG A 412 -21.06 -13.10 -19.63
C ARG A 412 -22.08 -11.97 -19.57
N SER A 413 -22.81 -11.77 -20.66
CA SER A 413 -24.02 -10.94 -20.67
C SER A 413 -25.10 -11.57 -19.79
N GLU A 414 -25.40 -10.96 -18.65
CA GLU A 414 -26.51 -11.33 -17.77
C GLU A 414 -27.84 -10.75 -18.29
N PRO A 415 -28.99 -11.39 -18.04
CA PRO A 415 -30.30 -10.80 -18.28
C PRO A 415 -30.48 -9.48 -17.51
N ALA A 416 -31.21 -8.53 -18.08
CA ALA A 416 -31.46 -7.23 -17.45
C ALA A 416 -32.05 -7.38 -16.04
N GLY A 417 -31.38 -6.81 -15.02
CA GLY A 417 -31.86 -6.75 -13.64
C GLY A 417 -31.12 -7.62 -12.62
N ALA A 418 -30.08 -8.36 -13.00
CA ALA A 418 -29.23 -9.07 -12.04
C ALA A 418 -28.42 -8.07 -11.17
N PRO A 419 -28.39 -8.23 -9.83
CA PRO A 419 -27.64 -7.34 -8.95
C PRO A 419 -26.14 -7.45 -9.26
N THR A 420 -25.54 -6.33 -9.66
CA THR A 420 -24.10 -6.15 -9.91
C THR A 420 -23.38 -5.72 -8.63
N GLU A 421 -23.68 -6.33 -7.48
CA GLU A 421 -22.83 -6.13 -6.31
C GLU A 421 -21.47 -6.80 -6.59
N MET A 422 -20.49 -5.98 -6.97
CA MET A 422 -19.12 -6.45 -7.16
C MET A 422 -18.53 -6.83 -5.80
N VAL A 423 -18.61 -8.12 -5.47
CA VAL A 423 -17.81 -8.72 -4.40
C VAL A 423 -16.35 -8.35 -4.65
N ASN A 424 -15.71 -7.67 -3.68
CA ASN A 424 -14.29 -7.37 -3.78
C ASN A 424 -13.45 -8.54 -3.27
N ASP A 425 -13.34 -9.58 -4.08
CA ASP A 425 -12.52 -10.76 -3.80
C ASP A 425 -11.39 -10.93 -4.82
N ALA A 426 -10.58 -11.98 -4.61
CA ALA A 426 -9.44 -12.29 -5.46
C ALA A 426 -9.84 -12.68 -6.90
N ALA A 427 -11.00 -13.30 -7.09
CA ALA A 427 -11.46 -13.72 -8.41
C ALA A 427 -11.92 -12.50 -9.22
N ALA A 428 -12.73 -11.62 -8.63
CA ALA A 428 -13.12 -10.35 -9.23
C ALA A 428 -11.90 -9.48 -9.54
N ALA A 429 -10.87 -9.47 -8.68
CA ALA A 429 -9.63 -8.76 -8.94
C ALA A 429 -8.85 -9.38 -10.12
N ALA A 430 -8.80 -10.71 -10.21
CA ALA A 430 -8.19 -11.39 -11.36
C ALA A 430 -8.93 -11.11 -12.68
N THR A 431 -10.26 -11.05 -12.64
CA THR A 431 -11.08 -10.62 -13.79
C THR A 431 -10.74 -9.20 -14.21
N ARG A 432 -10.65 -8.24 -13.28
CA ARG A 432 -10.21 -6.86 -13.58
C ARG A 432 -8.80 -6.80 -14.17
N ARG A 433 -7.91 -7.70 -13.76
CA ARG A 433 -6.55 -7.87 -14.33
C ARG A 433 -6.51 -8.58 -15.69
N GLY A 434 -7.67 -8.95 -16.23
CA GLY A 434 -7.81 -9.62 -17.53
C GLY A 434 -7.48 -11.10 -17.51
N TYR A 435 -7.45 -11.73 -16.34
CA TYR A 435 -7.11 -13.14 -16.16
C TYR A 435 -8.31 -14.06 -16.00
N GLY A 436 -9.33 -13.63 -15.25
CA GLY A 436 -10.69 -14.19 -15.25
C GLY A 436 -10.83 -15.71 -15.15
N ASP A 437 -12.05 -16.18 -15.42
CA ASP A 437 -12.36 -17.60 -15.61
C ASP A 437 -12.03 -18.01 -17.06
N PRO A 438 -11.10 -18.96 -17.28
CA PRO A 438 -10.75 -19.42 -18.61
C PRO A 438 -11.95 -19.94 -19.43
N ALA A 439 -13.00 -20.46 -18.79
CA ALA A 439 -14.19 -20.96 -19.48
C ALA A 439 -14.93 -19.85 -20.24
N LEU A 440 -14.77 -18.59 -19.81
CA LEU A 440 -15.41 -17.44 -20.45
C LEU A 440 -14.62 -16.92 -21.65
N HIS A 441 -13.31 -17.13 -21.70
CA HIS A 441 -12.42 -16.50 -22.68
C HIS A 441 -12.78 -16.77 -24.15
N ALA A 442 -13.39 -17.92 -24.43
CA ALA A 442 -13.81 -18.34 -25.77
C ALA A 442 -15.27 -17.99 -26.09
N LEU A 443 -15.99 -17.29 -25.21
CA LEU A 443 -17.36 -16.87 -25.48
C LEU A 443 -17.42 -15.94 -26.70
N PRO A 444 -18.44 -16.09 -27.57
CA PRO A 444 -18.62 -15.20 -28.70
C PRO A 444 -18.91 -13.76 -28.21
N PRO A 445 -18.51 -12.72 -28.98
CA PRO A 445 -18.75 -11.32 -28.59
C PRO A 445 -20.22 -10.97 -28.29
N SER A 446 -21.18 -11.67 -28.92
CA SER A 446 -22.62 -11.49 -28.66
C SER A 446 -23.02 -11.81 -27.22
N ASP A 447 -22.29 -12.72 -26.58
CA ASP A 447 -22.62 -13.28 -25.26
C ASP A 447 -21.70 -12.68 -24.17
N CYS A 448 -20.86 -11.72 -24.56
CA CYS A 448 -19.87 -11.11 -23.70
C CYS A 448 -20.26 -9.70 -23.25
N ALA A 449 -20.30 -9.49 -21.93
CA ALA A 449 -20.52 -8.17 -21.33
C ALA A 449 -19.25 -7.34 -21.24
N THR A 450 -18.13 -7.99 -20.88
CA THR A 450 -16.86 -7.32 -20.62
C THR A 450 -15.75 -8.02 -21.38
N VAL A 451 -15.09 -7.31 -22.29
CA VAL A 451 -13.94 -7.82 -23.05
C VAL A 451 -12.63 -7.28 -22.49
N THR A 452 -11.55 -8.03 -22.68
CA THR A 452 -10.17 -7.55 -22.50
C THR A 452 -9.34 -7.87 -23.72
N VAL A 453 -8.32 -7.05 -23.95
CA VAL A 453 -7.30 -7.28 -24.97
C VAL A 453 -6.04 -7.74 -24.28
N ARG A 454 -5.50 -8.89 -24.71
CA ARG A 454 -4.19 -9.36 -24.33
C ARG A 454 -3.17 -9.12 -25.43
N GLN A 455 -1.95 -8.83 -25.02
CA GLN A 455 -0.77 -8.78 -25.89
C GLN A 455 0.31 -9.73 -25.38
N THR A 456 1.29 -10.04 -26.23
CA THR A 456 2.46 -10.80 -25.81
C THR A 456 3.49 -9.88 -25.19
N LEU A 457 4.21 -10.37 -24.16
CA LEU A 457 5.29 -9.58 -23.55
C LEU A 457 6.37 -9.26 -24.57
N ALA A 458 6.68 -10.21 -25.45
CA ALA A 458 7.67 -10.03 -26.51
C ALA A 458 7.28 -8.89 -27.48
N HIS A 459 6.01 -8.84 -27.91
CA HIS A 459 5.49 -7.74 -28.73
C HIS A 459 5.68 -6.38 -28.04
N MET A 460 5.31 -6.30 -26.76
CA MET A 460 5.40 -5.05 -25.99
C MET A 460 6.83 -4.57 -25.78
N LEU A 461 7.80 -5.47 -25.67
CA LEU A 461 9.21 -5.11 -25.43
C LEU A 461 10.00 -4.85 -26.71
N MET A 462 9.65 -5.48 -27.84
CA MET A 462 10.41 -5.39 -29.10
C MET A 462 9.71 -4.59 -30.21
N GLY A 463 8.54 -4.01 -29.95
CA GLY A 463 7.85 -3.16 -30.92
C GLY A 463 7.24 -3.92 -32.10
N GLY A 464 6.81 -5.17 -31.89
CA GLY A 464 5.99 -5.93 -32.84
C GLY A 464 6.66 -6.50 -34.10
N ALA A 465 7.96 -6.28 -34.31
CA ALA A 465 8.71 -6.80 -35.47
C ALA A 465 8.80 -8.35 -35.54
N GLU A 466 8.29 -9.06 -34.54
CA GLU A 466 8.26 -10.52 -34.48
C GLU A 466 7.13 -11.17 -35.27
N ALA A 467 6.06 -10.41 -35.53
CA ALA A 467 4.96 -10.89 -36.37
C ALA A 467 5.43 -11.16 -37.82
N GLU A 468 6.50 -10.49 -38.28
CA GLU A 468 7.07 -10.69 -39.61
C GLU A 468 8.13 -11.81 -39.64
N ALA A 469 8.87 -12.03 -38.55
CA ALA A 469 9.94 -13.04 -38.51
C ALA A 469 9.43 -14.47 -38.31
N ALA A 470 8.25 -14.65 -37.70
CA ALA A 470 7.62 -15.97 -37.51
C ALA A 470 6.80 -16.44 -38.72
N GLY A 471 6.61 -15.59 -39.75
CA GLY A 471 5.77 -15.86 -40.92
C GLY A 471 6.50 -16.29 -42.20
N SER A 472 7.83 -16.34 -42.23
CA SER A 472 8.57 -16.66 -43.46
C SER A 472 8.95 -18.14 -43.55
N SER A 473 7.96 -19.02 -43.75
CA SER A 473 8.19 -20.33 -44.39
C SER A 473 6.98 -20.74 -45.25
N SER A 474 7.19 -20.77 -46.57
CA SER A 474 6.33 -21.24 -47.69
C SER A 474 5.03 -20.46 -47.95
N GLY A 475 4.86 -19.69 -49.04
CA GLY A 475 4.67 -20.09 -50.45
C GLY A 475 3.62 -19.13 -51.10
N PRO A 476 3.45 -19.07 -52.44
CA PRO A 476 3.44 -17.83 -53.22
C PRO A 476 2.11 -17.04 -53.36
N THR A 477 2.30 -15.77 -53.73
CA THR A 477 1.42 -14.68 -54.20
C THR A 477 0.05 -15.03 -54.81
N HIS A 478 -0.99 -14.23 -54.48
CA HIS A 478 -1.74 -13.41 -55.46
C HIS A 478 -2.69 -12.33 -54.83
N SER A 479 -2.55 -11.11 -55.37
CA SER A 479 -3.53 -10.02 -55.62
C SER A 479 -4.45 -9.44 -54.52
N THR A 480 -4.10 -8.21 -54.11
CA THR A 480 -4.90 -6.96 -54.05
C THR A 480 -6.43 -7.01 -53.92
N SER A 481 -6.95 -6.37 -52.87
CA SER A 481 -7.93 -5.27 -53.03
C SER A 481 -7.97 -4.35 -51.80
N SER A 482 -8.12 -3.06 -52.07
CA SER A 482 -8.20 -1.92 -51.18
C SER A 482 -9.59 -1.78 -50.55
N ALA A 483 -9.67 -1.42 -49.26
CA ALA A 483 -10.85 -0.74 -48.71
C ALA A 483 -10.51 0.05 -47.44
N THR A 484 -10.25 1.35 -47.67
CA THR A 484 -10.68 2.53 -46.90
C THR A 484 -11.08 2.39 -45.43
N ALA A 485 -10.35 3.13 -44.59
CA ALA A 485 -10.72 3.54 -43.25
C ALA A 485 -12.03 4.36 -43.25
N ALA A 486 -12.93 4.01 -42.34
CA ALA A 486 -14.07 4.85 -41.98
C ALA A 486 -14.07 5.02 -40.45
N SER A 487 -13.74 6.22 -39.99
CA SER A 487 -14.16 6.70 -38.68
C SER A 487 -15.67 6.96 -38.68
N PRO A 488 -16.32 6.88 -37.52
CA PRO A 488 -17.28 7.91 -37.18
C PRO A 488 -17.01 8.53 -35.82
N ALA A 489 -17.13 9.85 -35.81
CA ALA A 489 -17.14 10.73 -34.65
C ALA A 489 -18.59 11.04 -34.23
N PHE A 490 -18.71 11.56 -32.99
CA PHE A 490 -19.88 12.20 -32.33
C PHE A 490 -20.99 11.26 -31.82
N LEU A 491 -21.47 11.38 -30.58
CA LEU A 491 -21.92 12.60 -29.89
C LEU A 491 -21.43 12.75 -28.44
N ALA A 492 -20.97 13.97 -28.15
CA ALA A 492 -20.82 14.55 -26.83
C ALA A 492 -22.08 15.34 -26.42
N GLY A 493 -22.27 15.50 -25.10
CA GLY A 493 -23.21 16.40 -24.43
C GLY A 493 -23.62 15.77 -23.09
N VAL A 494 -23.31 16.29 -21.91
CA VAL A 494 -23.33 17.69 -21.45
C VAL A 494 -22.31 17.91 -20.30
N ALA A 495 -21.68 19.10 -20.32
CA ALA A 495 -20.67 19.70 -19.43
C ALA A 495 -21.16 19.93 -17.97
N GLY A 496 -20.36 20.28 -16.95
CA GLY A 496 -18.95 20.72 -16.80
C GLY A 496 -18.52 20.51 -15.32
N SER A 497 -17.33 20.86 -14.81
CA SER A 497 -16.33 21.86 -15.23
C SER A 497 -14.90 21.43 -14.84
N GLU A 498 -13.96 21.88 -15.67
CA GLU A 498 -12.54 21.52 -15.80
C GLU A 498 -11.60 21.94 -14.65
N ALA A 499 -10.62 21.08 -14.38
CA ALA A 499 -9.24 21.48 -14.13
C ALA A 499 -8.35 20.70 -15.12
N THR A 500 -7.64 21.44 -15.96
CA THR A 500 -6.96 20.99 -17.17
C THR A 500 -5.67 20.21 -16.86
N ALA A 501 -5.62 18.94 -17.26
CA ALA A 501 -4.36 18.21 -17.48
C ALA A 501 -4.09 18.19 -18.99
N SER A 502 -3.03 18.85 -19.44
CA SER A 502 -2.66 18.86 -20.86
C SER A 502 -2.18 17.46 -21.26
N ALA A 503 -2.96 16.79 -22.11
CA ALA A 503 -2.49 15.65 -22.87
C ALA A 503 -1.40 16.13 -23.85
N ALA A 504 -0.14 15.81 -23.55
CA ALA A 504 0.92 15.92 -24.53
C ALA A 504 0.81 14.72 -25.49
N THR A 505 0.22 14.98 -26.65
CA THR A 505 0.41 14.18 -27.85
C THR A 505 1.87 14.31 -28.28
N ALA A 506 2.70 13.32 -27.95
CA ALA A 506 3.98 13.10 -28.62
C ALA A 506 3.86 11.86 -29.50
N GLY A 507 4.20 12.04 -30.78
CA GLY A 507 4.00 11.09 -31.86
C GLY A 507 4.68 9.72 -31.63
N GLY A 508 4.07 8.72 -32.28
CA GLY A 508 4.63 7.39 -32.43
C GLY A 508 5.88 7.33 -33.31
N SER A 509 6.42 6.10 -33.32
CA SER A 509 7.60 5.56 -34.01
C SER A 509 8.97 5.98 -33.47
N ASP A 510 9.49 5.26 -32.47
CA ASP A 510 10.71 4.45 -32.62
C ASP A 510 11.02 3.68 -31.31
N VAL A 511 10.64 2.40 -31.25
CA VAL A 511 10.92 1.50 -30.11
C VAL A 511 12.03 0.48 -30.41
N ALA A 512 12.66 0.53 -31.60
CA ALA A 512 13.79 -0.35 -31.91
C ALA A 512 14.82 0.33 -32.83
N ALA A 513 16.04 0.53 -32.33
CA ALA A 513 17.16 0.92 -33.19
C ALA A 513 17.69 -0.32 -33.92
N ARG A 514 17.51 -0.38 -35.25
CA ARG A 514 18.10 -1.44 -36.09
C ARG A 514 19.61 -1.23 -36.18
N ARG A 515 20.42 -2.17 -35.68
CA ARG A 515 21.87 -2.22 -35.94
C ARG A 515 22.23 -3.43 -36.80
N VAL A 516 23.08 -3.22 -37.79
CA VAL A 516 23.63 -4.27 -38.66
C VAL A 516 24.91 -4.80 -38.02
N ASN A 517 25.02 -6.13 -37.83
CA ASN A 517 26.28 -6.74 -37.45
C ASN A 517 27.19 -6.85 -38.69
N ALA A 518 28.30 -6.11 -38.68
CA ALA A 518 29.17 -5.91 -39.84
C ALA A 518 29.91 -7.19 -40.31
N THR A 519 29.90 -8.26 -39.53
CA THR A 519 30.58 -9.52 -39.85
C THR A 519 29.67 -10.62 -40.36
N THR A 520 28.37 -10.59 -40.05
CA THR A 520 27.41 -11.67 -40.40
C THR A 520 26.27 -11.21 -41.30
N GLY A 521 26.10 -9.90 -41.52
CA GLY A 521 24.97 -9.36 -42.30
C GLY A 521 23.60 -9.59 -41.66
N SER A 522 23.55 -10.11 -40.43
CA SER A 522 22.32 -10.41 -39.71
C SER A 522 21.77 -9.18 -38.99
N TRP A 523 20.47 -8.92 -39.14
CA TRP A 523 19.74 -7.89 -38.40
C TRP A 523 19.57 -8.31 -36.93
N GLN A 524 20.07 -7.50 -36.00
CA GLN A 524 19.72 -7.63 -34.58
C GLN A 524 18.81 -6.47 -34.20
N LEU A 525 17.58 -6.78 -33.78
CA LEU A 525 16.79 -5.85 -32.96
C LEU A 525 17.50 -5.77 -31.61
N ALA A 526 18.31 -4.74 -31.41
CA ALA A 526 18.75 -4.36 -30.08
C ALA A 526 17.54 -3.75 -29.38
N LEU A 527 17.10 -4.36 -28.27
CA LEU A 527 16.18 -3.69 -27.37
C LEU A 527 16.80 -2.34 -26.98
N PRO A 528 16.02 -1.26 -26.89
CA PRO A 528 16.57 0.04 -26.52
C PRO A 528 17.11 0.07 -25.08
N PHE A 529 16.88 -0.98 -24.29
CA PHE A 529 17.29 -1.09 -22.89
C PHE A 529 17.60 -2.55 -22.49
N ARG A 530 18.41 -2.71 -21.44
CA ARG A 530 18.73 -4.00 -20.82
C ARG A 530 17.74 -4.31 -19.71
N VAL A 531 16.96 -5.38 -19.82
CA VAL A 531 16.10 -5.83 -18.71
C VAL A 531 16.94 -6.59 -17.69
N GLY A 532 17.10 -6.01 -16.50
CA GLY A 532 17.86 -6.63 -15.40
C GLY A 532 17.05 -7.65 -14.62
N ALA A 533 15.76 -7.37 -14.40
CA ALA A 533 14.87 -8.26 -13.68
C ALA A 533 13.45 -8.25 -14.27
N LEU A 534 12.76 -9.39 -14.11
CA LEU A 534 11.37 -9.59 -14.53
C LEU A 534 10.54 -10.04 -13.32
N ARG A 535 9.45 -9.34 -13.00
CA ARG A 535 8.43 -9.78 -12.04
C ARG A 535 7.19 -10.26 -12.77
N LEU A 536 6.65 -11.41 -12.38
CA LEU A 536 5.41 -12.00 -12.89
C LEU A 536 4.42 -12.23 -11.73
N SER A 537 3.30 -11.49 -11.73
CA SER A 537 2.21 -11.58 -10.74
C SER A 537 0.84 -11.73 -11.43
N ALA A 538 0.74 -12.71 -12.32
CA ALA A 538 -0.38 -12.89 -13.24
C ALA A 538 -1.51 -13.80 -12.69
N HIS A 539 -1.59 -13.99 -11.37
CA HIS A 539 -2.64 -14.77 -10.69
C HIS A 539 -2.84 -16.19 -11.27
N GLY A 540 -1.76 -16.91 -11.55
CA GLY A 540 -1.79 -18.25 -12.15
C GLY A 540 -1.54 -18.27 -13.66
N TRP A 541 -1.56 -17.12 -14.33
CA TRP A 541 -1.32 -17.02 -15.77
C TRP A 541 0.16 -16.80 -16.13
N GLU A 542 1.07 -16.94 -15.17
CA GLU A 542 2.49 -16.63 -15.36
C GLU A 542 3.13 -17.48 -16.45
N GLY A 543 2.72 -18.75 -16.57
CA GLY A 543 3.15 -19.63 -17.66
C GLY A 543 2.73 -19.14 -19.04
N TRP A 544 1.49 -18.67 -19.19
CA TRP A 544 1.00 -18.11 -20.45
C TRP A 544 1.73 -16.82 -20.81
N VAL A 545 2.02 -15.95 -19.84
CA VAL A 545 2.84 -14.75 -20.06
C VAL A 545 4.26 -15.13 -20.48
N LEU A 546 4.86 -16.16 -19.86
CA LEU A 546 6.19 -16.64 -20.20
C LEU A 546 6.24 -17.26 -21.62
N ASP A 547 5.19 -17.96 -22.04
CA ASP A 547 5.04 -18.48 -23.41
C ASP A 547 5.01 -17.31 -24.42
N GLY A 548 4.27 -16.24 -24.13
CA GLY A 548 4.23 -15.02 -24.96
C GLY A 548 5.50 -14.16 -24.87
N ALA A 549 6.38 -14.45 -23.92
CA ALA A 549 7.69 -13.82 -23.80
C ALA A 549 8.79 -14.60 -24.54
N GLN A 550 8.51 -15.79 -25.07
CA GLN A 550 9.55 -16.69 -25.59
C GLN A 550 10.47 -16.04 -26.64
N PRO A 551 9.94 -15.38 -27.69
CA PRO A 551 10.80 -14.79 -28.72
C PRO A 551 11.78 -13.73 -28.18
N TRP A 552 11.35 -13.02 -27.12
CA TRP A 552 12.19 -12.08 -26.38
C TRP A 552 13.24 -12.81 -25.53
N LEU A 553 12.82 -13.85 -24.79
CA LEU A 553 13.69 -14.63 -23.90
C LEU A 553 14.80 -15.39 -24.63
N ASP A 554 14.59 -15.74 -25.90
CA ASP A 554 15.60 -16.34 -26.77
C ASP A 554 16.76 -15.38 -27.06
N ARG A 555 16.51 -14.07 -27.00
CA ARG A 555 17.48 -13.00 -27.30
C ARG A 555 18.00 -12.32 -26.05
N HIS A 556 17.16 -12.20 -25.03
CA HIS A 556 17.44 -11.47 -23.81
C HIS A 556 16.94 -12.25 -22.59
N ARG A 557 17.86 -12.65 -21.71
CA ARG A 557 17.53 -13.33 -20.46
C ARG A 557 17.73 -12.36 -19.29
N PRO A 558 16.65 -11.95 -18.59
CA PRO A 558 16.78 -11.22 -17.34
C PRO A 558 17.71 -11.92 -16.35
N GLY A 559 18.45 -11.15 -15.56
CA GLY A 559 19.34 -11.74 -14.54
C GLY A 559 18.54 -12.40 -13.41
N VAL A 560 17.36 -11.88 -13.10
CA VAL A 560 16.46 -12.40 -12.06
C VAL A 560 15.03 -12.43 -12.56
N VAL A 561 14.32 -13.52 -12.23
CA VAL A 561 12.87 -13.64 -12.39
C VAL A 561 12.24 -13.82 -11.02
N LEU A 562 11.36 -12.91 -10.62
CA LEU A 562 10.52 -13.05 -9.44
C LEU A 562 9.13 -13.50 -9.84
N LEU A 563 8.77 -14.70 -9.43
CA LEU A 563 7.53 -15.37 -9.78
C LEU A 563 6.61 -15.45 -8.55
N GLU A 564 5.41 -14.88 -8.64
CA GLU A 564 4.36 -15.16 -7.66
C GLU A 564 3.66 -16.46 -8.02
N TYR A 565 4.09 -17.54 -7.37
CA TYR A 565 3.75 -18.89 -7.80
C TYR A 565 2.64 -19.53 -6.94
N SER A 566 1.57 -19.98 -7.59
CA SER A 566 0.55 -20.83 -6.99
C SER A 566 0.21 -21.98 -7.94
N PRO A 567 0.65 -23.23 -7.65
CA PRO A 567 0.37 -24.38 -8.51
C PRO A 567 -1.12 -24.57 -8.81
N ALA A 568 -1.98 -24.33 -7.81
CA ALA A 568 -3.43 -24.46 -7.95
C ALA A 568 -4.02 -23.40 -8.89
N LEU A 569 -3.53 -22.16 -8.84
CA LEU A 569 -3.96 -21.12 -9.78
C LEU A 569 -3.44 -21.38 -11.20
N VAL A 570 -2.20 -21.87 -11.33
CA VAL A 570 -1.63 -22.25 -12.63
C VAL A 570 -2.45 -23.36 -13.29
N ALA A 571 -2.80 -24.40 -12.53
CA ALA A 571 -3.67 -25.47 -13.02
C ALA A 571 -5.06 -24.93 -13.43
N ARG A 572 -5.65 -24.05 -12.63
CA ARG A 572 -6.94 -23.41 -12.96
C ARG A 572 -6.88 -22.54 -14.21
N SER A 573 -5.75 -21.95 -14.55
CA SER A 573 -5.59 -21.18 -15.80
C SER A 573 -5.62 -22.04 -17.07
N GLY A 574 -5.62 -23.38 -16.92
CA GLY A 574 -5.54 -24.31 -18.05
C GLY A 574 -4.14 -24.41 -18.67
N TYR A 575 -3.09 -23.93 -18.01
CA TYR A 575 -1.73 -23.99 -18.54
C TYR A 575 -1.28 -25.45 -18.73
N PRO A 576 -0.93 -25.88 -19.96
CA PRO A 576 -0.56 -27.26 -20.25
C PRO A 576 0.62 -27.71 -19.37
N GLY A 577 0.53 -28.89 -18.76
CA GLY A 577 1.57 -29.40 -17.84
C GLY A 577 1.66 -28.66 -16.50
N GLY A 578 0.77 -27.70 -16.25
CA GLY A 578 0.61 -27.01 -14.97
C GLY A 578 1.88 -26.32 -14.47
N GLY A 579 1.96 -26.18 -13.14
CA GLY A 579 3.09 -25.49 -12.50
C GLY A 579 4.45 -26.13 -12.74
N MET A 580 4.50 -27.46 -12.94
CA MET A 580 5.76 -28.16 -13.23
C MET A 580 6.35 -27.76 -14.58
N ARG A 581 5.53 -27.64 -15.63
CA ARG A 581 6.00 -27.13 -16.91
C ARG A 581 6.54 -25.71 -16.76
N LEU A 582 5.84 -24.83 -16.05
CA LEU A 582 6.30 -23.45 -15.82
C LEU A 582 7.71 -23.42 -15.19
N LEU A 583 7.94 -24.22 -14.14
CA LEU A 583 9.25 -24.31 -13.49
C LEU A 583 10.31 -24.93 -14.41
N GLN A 584 9.96 -25.99 -15.15
CA GLN A 584 10.87 -26.61 -16.13
C GLN A 584 11.31 -25.60 -17.19
N ARG A 585 10.39 -24.75 -17.70
CA ARG A 585 10.76 -23.71 -18.68
C ARG A 585 11.78 -22.72 -18.12
N LEU A 586 11.62 -22.30 -16.86
CA LEU A 586 12.62 -21.44 -16.22
C LEU A 586 13.97 -22.18 -16.06
N TYR A 587 13.94 -23.45 -15.69
CA TYR A 587 15.15 -24.28 -15.63
C TYR A 587 15.85 -24.38 -17.01
N ASP A 588 15.11 -24.63 -18.08
CA ASP A 588 15.61 -24.72 -19.46
C ASP A 588 16.20 -23.39 -19.95
N LEU A 589 15.69 -22.27 -19.42
CA LEU A 589 16.25 -20.92 -19.64
C LEU A 589 17.52 -20.65 -18.81
N GLY A 590 17.95 -21.60 -17.97
CA GLY A 590 19.16 -21.52 -17.15
C GLY A 590 18.95 -20.98 -15.73
N TYR A 591 17.71 -20.77 -15.29
CA TYR A 591 17.42 -20.33 -13.91
C TYR A 591 17.48 -21.51 -12.94
N VAL A 592 18.70 -21.92 -12.59
CA VAL A 592 18.96 -23.09 -11.72
C VAL A 592 19.07 -22.73 -10.23
N HIS A 593 19.24 -21.44 -9.91
CA HIS A 593 19.28 -20.96 -8.53
C HIS A 593 17.91 -20.43 -8.10
N VAL A 594 17.26 -21.13 -7.18
CA VAL A 594 15.91 -20.81 -6.72
C VAL A 594 15.92 -20.50 -5.24
N ALA A 595 15.33 -19.36 -4.87
CA ALA A 595 14.95 -19.04 -3.52
C ALA A 595 13.43 -18.84 -3.47
N HIS A 596 12.81 -19.20 -2.35
CA HIS A 596 11.38 -19.05 -2.14
C HIS A 596 11.09 -18.33 -0.81
N ALA A 597 10.05 -17.51 -0.79
CA ALA A 597 9.56 -16.86 0.42
C ALA A 597 8.03 -16.97 0.46
N GLY A 598 7.46 -17.05 1.67
CA GLY A 598 6.01 -17.17 1.86
C GLY A 598 5.65 -18.07 3.04
N TYR A 599 4.35 -18.15 3.32
CA TYR A 599 3.79 -18.90 4.44
C TYR A 599 4.24 -20.38 4.50
N VAL A 600 4.30 -21.04 3.34
CA VAL A 600 4.73 -22.44 3.24
C VAL A 600 6.19 -22.61 3.68
N CYS A 601 7.04 -21.63 3.39
CA CYS A 601 8.45 -21.62 3.80
C CYS A 601 8.56 -21.46 5.33
N ASP A 602 7.69 -20.64 5.90
CA ASP A 602 7.62 -20.39 7.34
C ASP A 602 7.15 -21.62 8.11
N GLU A 603 6.07 -22.26 7.66
CA GLU A 603 5.61 -23.53 8.23
C GLU A 603 6.65 -24.63 8.08
N ARG A 604 7.25 -24.76 6.90
CA ARG A 604 8.30 -25.76 6.66
C ARG A 604 9.50 -25.51 7.57
N TRP A 605 9.98 -24.27 7.67
CA TRP A 605 11.09 -23.93 8.56
C TRP A 605 10.76 -24.13 10.04
N PHE A 606 9.53 -23.79 10.46
CA PHE A 606 9.04 -24.05 11.82
C PHE A 606 9.03 -25.55 12.13
N ASN A 607 8.50 -26.36 11.22
CA ASN A 607 8.45 -27.81 11.37
C ASN A 607 9.86 -28.43 11.41
N ILE A 608 10.76 -27.97 10.54
CA ILE A 608 12.18 -28.38 10.52
C ILE A 608 12.86 -28.01 11.84
N SER A 609 12.71 -26.77 12.28
CA SER A 609 13.32 -26.28 13.53
C SER A 609 12.80 -27.02 14.76
N ARG A 610 11.49 -27.34 14.78
CA ARG A 610 10.85 -28.14 15.82
C ARG A 610 11.38 -29.57 15.81
N ALA A 611 11.50 -30.20 14.64
CA ALA A 611 12.05 -31.54 14.49
C ALA A 611 13.51 -31.61 14.97
N LEU A 612 14.36 -30.67 14.54
CA LEU A 612 15.76 -30.58 14.97
C LEU A 612 15.90 -30.39 16.49
N ARG A 613 15.06 -29.55 17.11
CA ARG A 613 15.05 -29.37 18.58
C ARG A 613 14.57 -30.61 19.34
N ALA A 614 13.76 -31.44 18.72
CA ALA A 614 13.30 -32.72 19.25
C ALA A 614 14.28 -33.88 18.96
N GLY A 615 15.46 -33.61 18.38
CA GLY A 615 16.46 -34.62 18.03
C GLY A 615 16.22 -35.33 16.70
N GLY A 616 15.22 -34.93 15.91
CA GLY A 616 14.93 -35.45 14.57
C GLY A 616 15.73 -34.75 13.47
N THR A 617 15.63 -35.23 12.23
CA THR A 617 16.30 -34.62 11.06
C THR A 617 15.43 -33.53 10.40
N ALA A 618 16.07 -32.68 9.58
CA ALA A 618 15.40 -31.61 8.85
C ALA A 618 14.38 -32.08 7.79
N LEU A 619 14.21 -33.38 7.58
CA LEU A 619 13.20 -33.94 6.68
C LEU A 619 12.11 -34.72 7.43
N GLY A 620 12.17 -34.79 8.78
CA GLY A 620 11.33 -35.70 9.55
C GLY A 620 11.60 -37.17 9.20
N GLU A 621 10.94 -38.09 9.88
CA GLU A 621 10.99 -39.54 9.64
C GLU A 621 10.35 -39.97 8.30
N LEU A 622 10.39 -39.13 7.26
CA LEU A 622 9.92 -39.47 5.91
C LEU A 622 10.81 -40.52 5.22
N ALA A 623 11.98 -40.84 5.77
CA ALA A 623 12.83 -41.92 5.28
C ALA A 623 12.42 -43.32 5.79
N ALA A 624 11.57 -43.42 6.82
CA ALA A 624 11.21 -44.72 7.41
C ALA A 624 9.94 -45.35 6.81
N SER A 625 9.12 -44.58 6.07
CA SER A 625 7.87 -45.08 5.48
C SER A 625 7.95 -45.42 3.99
N GLN A 626 9.08 -45.13 3.32
CA GLN A 626 9.28 -45.46 1.89
C GLN A 626 10.04 -46.77 1.63
N GLN A 627 10.44 -47.51 2.67
CA GLN A 627 11.08 -48.82 2.52
C GLN A 627 10.10 -50.02 2.51
N ALA A 628 8.78 -49.76 2.47
CA ALA A 628 7.76 -50.81 2.49
C ALA A 628 6.90 -50.93 1.21
N ALA A 629 7.24 -50.23 0.13
CA ALA A 629 6.55 -50.40 -1.15
C ALA A 629 7.56 -50.29 -2.32
N ASP A 630 8.00 -51.47 -2.75
CA ASP A 630 8.54 -51.87 -4.06
C ASP A 630 9.03 -50.80 -5.06
N GLY A 631 10.29 -50.98 -5.48
CA GLY A 631 10.62 -51.22 -6.89
C GLY A 631 10.75 -50.03 -7.85
N ASP A 632 12.01 -49.76 -8.21
CA ASP A 632 12.48 -49.14 -9.47
C ASP A 632 12.30 -47.61 -9.73
N VAL A 633 13.39 -46.88 -9.40
CA VAL A 633 14.23 -45.99 -10.25
C VAL A 633 13.53 -44.81 -11.00
N VAL A 634 13.57 -43.57 -10.48
CA VAL A 634 14.53 -42.42 -10.73
C VAL A 634 14.25 -41.66 -12.05
N ALA A 635 14.16 -40.32 -12.16
CA ALA A 635 14.21 -39.15 -11.26
C ALA A 635 13.48 -37.97 -11.95
#